data_AF-A0A843J1X0-F1
#
_entry.id   AF-A0A843J1X0-F1
#
_cell.length_a   1.000
_cell.length_b   1.000
_cell.length_c   1.000
_cell.angle_alpha   90.00
_cell.angle_beta   90.00
_cell.angle_gamma   90.00
#
_symmetry.space_group_name_H-M   'P 1'
#
loop_
_entity.id
_entity.type
_entity.pdbx_description
1 polymer ?
#
loop_
_entity_poly.entity_id
_entity_poly.type
_entity_poly.pdbx_seq_one_letter_code
_entity_poly.pdbx_strand_id
1 'polypeptide(L)'
;LYVLILMPFLALLADYCAGILGMNSPGPAVMLMICIITGLIVITFVNLVAYTTASISFRKGYDPDNFGIPVITSFIDLIGATMLVTVIYLMI
;
A
#
# COMPACT_ATOMS: atom_id res chain seq x y z
N LEU A 1 0.17 11.27 -4.57
CA LEU A 1 0.72 10.95 -5.91
C LEU A 1 0.77 9.45 -6.16
N TYR A 2 1.50 8.68 -5.35
CA TYR A 2 1.65 7.23 -5.51
C TYR A 2 0.31 6.48 -5.66
N VAL A 3 -0.68 6.73 -4.80
CA VAL A 3 -1.99 6.06 -4.90
C VAL A 3 -2.77 6.43 -6.16
N LEU A 4 -2.58 7.63 -6.71
CA LEU A 4 -3.36 8.11 -7.85
C LEU A 4 -2.75 7.72 -9.20
N ILE A 5 -1.45 7.44 -9.24
CA ILE A 5 -0.72 7.14 -10.49
C ILE A 5 -0.18 5.72 -10.46
N LEU A 6 0.60 5.38 -9.42
CA LEU A 6 1.30 4.10 -9.34
C LEU A 6 0.34 2.94 -9.10
N MET A 7 -0.65 3.08 -8.21
CA MET A 7 -1.61 2.01 -7.92
C MET A 7 -2.49 1.65 -9.13
N PRO A 8 -3.08 2.61 -9.87
CA PRO A 8 -3.82 2.29 -11.09
C PRO A 8 -2.96 1.62 -12.16
N PHE A 9 -1.73 2.11 -12.34
CA PHE A 9 -0.81 1.51 -13.29
C PHE A 9 -0.47 0.06 -12.94
N LEU A 10 -0.16 -0.21 -11.66
CA LEU A 10 0.11 -1.57 -11.18
C LEU A 10 -1.10 -2.49 -11.31
N ALA A 11 -2.31 -2.00 -11.04
CA ALA A 11 -3.54 -2.78 -11.17
C ALA A 11 -3.76 -3.25 -12.62
N LEU A 12 -3.61 -2.33 -13.59
CA LEU A 12 -3.74 -2.64 -15.01
C LEU A 12 -2.63 -3.57 -15.49
N LEU A 13 -1.40 -3.36 -15.03
CA LEU A 13 -0.27 -4.22 -15.35
C LEU A 13 -0.51 -5.65 -14.82
N ALA A 14 -1.00 -5.80 -13.60
CA ALA A 14 -1.29 -7.09 -12.99
C ALA A 14 -2.40 -7.84 -13.74
N ASP A 15 -3.49 -7.17 -14.11
CA ASP A 15 -4.58 -7.74 -14.91
C ASP A 15 -4.08 -8.18 -16.30
N TYR A 16 -3.27 -7.36 -16.96
CA TYR A 16 -2.67 -7.68 -18.25
C TYR A 16 -1.73 -8.88 -18.18
N CYS A 17 -0.87 -8.94 -17.16
CA CYS A 17 0.01 -10.08 -16.92
C CYS A 17 -0.78 -11.36 -16.65
N ALA A 18 -1.88 -11.30 -15.89
CA ALA A 18 -2.75 -12.45 -15.67
C ALA A 18 -3.33 -12.98 -16.99
N GLY A 19 -3.74 -12.09 -17.89
CA GLY A 19 -4.22 -12.45 -19.23
C GLY A 19 -3.17 -13.16 -20.08
N ILE A 20 -1.91 -12.68 -20.09
CA ILE A 20 -0.80 -13.35 -20.80
C ILE A 20 -0.52 -14.74 -20.21
N LEU A 21 -0.59 -14.86 -18.90
CA LEU A 21 -0.31 -16.12 -18.19
C LEU A 21 -1.49 -17.12 -18.23
N GLY A 22 -2.62 -16.75 -18.84
CA GLY A 22 -3.83 -17.58 -18.87
C GLY A 22 -4.46 -17.78 -17.50
N MET A 23 -4.19 -16.88 -16.55
CA MET A 23 -4.77 -16.90 -15.21
C MET A 23 -6.09 -16.12 -15.18
N ASN A 24 -7.04 -16.57 -14.37
CA ASN A 24 -8.28 -15.83 -14.14
C ASN A 24 -7.97 -14.54 -13.36
N SER A 25 -8.48 -13.43 -13.88
CA SER A 25 -8.40 -12.11 -13.24
C SER A 25 -9.82 -11.57 -12.99
N PRO A 26 -10.06 -10.77 -11.93
CA PRO A 26 -11.33 -10.09 -11.69
C PRO A 26 -11.69 -9.05 -12.75
N GLY A 27 -10.75 -8.72 -13.64
CA GLY A 27 -10.88 -7.71 -14.67
C GLY A 27 -10.34 -6.34 -14.24
N PRO A 28 -10.06 -5.44 -15.20
CA PRO A 28 -9.30 -4.22 -14.96
C PRO A 28 -10.02 -3.24 -14.04
N ALA A 29 -11.35 -3.14 -14.12
CA ALA A 29 -12.13 -2.25 -13.28
C ALA A 29 -12.12 -2.67 -11.79
N VAL A 30 -12.28 -3.97 -11.52
CA VAL A 30 -12.24 -4.50 -10.14
C VAL A 30 -10.83 -4.41 -9.57
N MET A 31 -9.81 -4.74 -10.37
CA MET A 31 -8.40 -4.58 -9.99
C MET A 31 -8.06 -3.13 -9.63
N LEU A 32 -8.53 -2.15 -10.42
CA LEU A 32 -8.35 -0.73 -10.13
C LEU A 32 -8.98 -0.34 -8.77
N MET A 33 -10.21 -0.78 -8.52
CA MET A 33 -10.91 -0.48 -7.27
C MET A 33 -10.18 -1.07 -6.06
N ILE A 34 -9.74 -2.34 -6.14
CA ILE A 34 -8.98 -3.01 -5.08
C ILE A 34 -7.71 -2.22 -4.75
N CYS A 35 -6.90 -1.87 -5.76
CA CYS A 35 -5.63 -1.19 -5.54
C CYS A 35 -5.81 0.25 -5.04
N ILE A 36 -6.80 1.00 -5.55
CA ILE A 36 -7.05 2.38 -5.11
C ILE A 36 -7.57 2.39 -3.67
N ILE A 37 -8.56 1.56 -3.34
CA ILE A 37 -9.13 1.50 -1.99
C ILE A 37 -8.04 1.08 -0.99
N THR A 38 -7.30 0.00 -1.29
CA THR A 38 -6.20 -0.45 -0.45
C THR A 38 -5.13 0.63 -0.30
N GLY A 39 -4.72 1.26 -1.40
CA GLY A 39 -3.70 2.30 -1.39
C GLY A 39 -4.10 3.52 -0.55
N LEU A 40 -5.36 3.96 -0.63
CA LEU A 40 -5.89 5.07 0.16
C LEU A 40 -5.89 4.75 1.66
N ILE A 41 -6.29 3.54 2.04
CA ILE A 41 -6.26 3.08 3.43
C ILE A 41 -4.82 3.06 3.95
N VAL A 42 -3.93 2.36 3.23
CA VAL A 42 -2.54 2.17 3.65
C VAL A 42 -1.81 3.51 3.76
N ILE A 43 -1.94 4.41 2.78
CA ILE A 43 -1.23 5.70 2.83
C ILE A 43 -1.69 6.58 3.98
N THR A 44 -2.97 6.48 4.37
CA THR A 44 -3.51 7.21 5.53
C THR A 44 -2.83 6.76 6.82
N PHE A 45 -2.72 5.45 7.04
CA PHE A 45 -2.02 4.91 8.21
C PHE A 45 -0.51 5.18 8.17
N VAL A 46 0.12 5.03 7.00
CA VAL A 46 1.56 5.29 6.82
C VAL A 46 1.90 6.74 7.16
N ASN A 47 1.09 7.71 6.71
CA ASN A 47 1.30 9.11 7.03
C ASN A 47 1.25 9.37 8.55
N LEU A 48 0.32 8.73 9.25
CA LEU A 48 0.22 8.83 10.70
C LEU A 48 1.48 8.27 11.38
N VAL A 49 1.88 7.04 11.02
CA VAL A 49 3.04 6.37 11.61
C VAL A 49 4.33 7.12 11.29
N ALA A 50 4.49 7.60 10.06
CA ALA A 50 5.66 8.36 9.65
C ALA A 50 5.79 9.66 10.46
N TYR A 51 4.69 10.41 10.60
CA TYR A 51 4.67 11.64 11.39
C TYR A 51 4.99 11.37 12.87
N THR A 52 4.35 10.37 13.48
CA THR A 52 4.58 10.05 14.89
C THR A 52 6.01 9.58 15.13
N THR A 53 6.55 8.74 14.24
CA THR A 53 7.91 8.21 14.39
C THR A 53 8.94 9.32 14.24
N ALA A 54 8.80 10.19 13.23
CA ALA A 54 9.68 11.34 13.06
C ALA A 54 9.62 12.30 14.26
N SER A 55 8.42 12.59 14.77
CA SER A 55 8.23 13.46 15.93
C SER A 55 8.89 12.90 17.20
N ILE A 56 8.70 11.61 17.47
CA ILE A 56 9.28 10.94 18.65
C ILE A 56 10.81 10.85 18.53
N SER A 57 11.33 10.46 17.37
CA SER A 57 12.78 10.38 17.14
C SER A 57 13.44 11.73 17.35
N PHE A 58 12.88 12.79 16.75
CA PHE A 58 13.41 14.14 16.91
C PHE A 58 13.36 14.62 18.36
N ARG A 59 12.24 14.41 19.07
CA ARG A 59 12.12 14.78 20.50
C ARG A 59 13.11 14.05 21.40
N LYS A 60 13.54 12.84 21.04
CA LYS A 60 14.54 12.05 21.78
C LYS A 60 15.98 12.32 21.34
N GLY A 61 16.20 13.23 20.39
CA GLY A 61 17.54 13.51 19.84
C GLY A 61 18.09 12.40 18.95
N TYR A 62 17.24 11.49 18.48
CA TYR A 62 17.61 10.44 17.54
C TYR A 62 17.40 10.91 16.10
N ASP A 63 18.24 10.41 15.20
CA ASP A 63 18.06 10.59 13.76
C ASP A 63 16.78 9.87 13.31
N PRO A 64 15.78 10.61 12.79
CA PRO A 64 14.56 10.02 12.25
C PRO A 64 14.80 8.98 11.17
N ASP A 65 15.91 9.00 10.44
CA ASP A 65 16.16 8.04 9.36
C ASP A 65 16.49 6.64 9.90
N ASN A 66 17.16 6.57 11.06
CA ASN A 66 17.54 5.30 11.70
C ASN A 66 16.35 4.53 12.30
N PHE A 67 15.26 5.22 12.62
CA PHE A 67 14.07 4.64 13.24
C PHE A 67 12.84 4.72 12.34
N GLY A 68 12.67 5.82 11.63
CA GLY A 68 11.56 6.10 10.73
C GLY A 68 11.51 5.11 9.57
N ILE A 69 12.63 4.91 8.85
CA ILE A 69 12.64 4.01 7.69
C ILE A 69 12.25 2.58 8.11
N PRO A 70 12.92 1.93 9.10
CA PRO A 70 12.56 0.55 9.48
C PRO A 70 11.14 0.40 10.02
N VAL A 71 10.63 1.40 10.76
CA VAL A 71 9.26 1.38 11.29
C VAL A 71 8.25 1.50 10.16
N ILE A 72 8.44 2.46 9.24
CA ILE A 72 7.52 2.69 8.12
C ILE A 72 7.49 1.47 7.19
N THR A 73 8.65 0.92 6.82
CA THR A 73 8.70 -0.25 5.91
C THR A 73 8.05 -1.48 6.52
N SER A 74 8.39 -1.82 7.77
CA SER A 74 7.77 -2.97 8.47
C SER A 74 6.26 -2.80 8.64
N PHE A 75 5.82 -1.56 8.88
CA PHE A 75 4.40 -1.24 9.01
C PHE A 75 3.65 -1.38 7.67
N ILE A 76 4.27 -0.94 6.56
CA ILE A 76 3.74 -1.16 5.20
C ILE A 76 3.66 -2.65 4.88
N ASP A 77 4.66 -3.45 5.24
CA ASP A 77 4.63 -4.89 4.97
C ASP A 77 3.46 -5.57 5.70
N LEU A 78 3.24 -5.23 6.98
CA LEU A 78 2.15 -5.80 7.76
C LEU A 78 0.77 -5.27 7.34
N ILE A 79 0.56 -3.96 7.40
CA ILE A 79 -0.74 -3.33 7.14
C ILE A 79 -1.07 -3.34 5.66
N GLY A 80 -0.09 -3.14 4.78
CA GLY A 80 -0.27 -3.21 3.33
C GLY A 80 -0.77 -4.58 2.89
N ALA A 81 -0.11 -5.65 3.32
CA ALA A 81 -0.54 -7.01 3.00
C ALA A 81 -1.92 -7.33 3.59
N THR A 82 -2.13 -7.00 4.88
CA THR A 82 -3.40 -7.27 5.56
C THR A 82 -4.57 -6.55 4.90
N MET A 83 -4.41 -5.26 4.58
CA MET A 83 -5.46 -4.47 3.93
C MET A 83 -5.72 -4.92 2.50
N LEU A 84 -4.67 -5.26 1.74
CA LEU A 84 -4.83 -5.76 0.37
C LEU A 84 -5.67 -7.05 0.36
N VAL A 85 -5.30 -8.03 1.18
CA VAL A 85 -6.03 -9.30 1.28
C VAL A 85 -7.46 -9.07 1.77
N THR A 86 -7.66 -8.18 2.74
CA THR A 86 -8.99 -7.86 3.25
C THR A 86 -9.88 -7.25 2.16
N VAL A 87 -9.37 -6.29 1.38
CA VAL A 87 -10.13 -5.65 0.31
C VAL A 87 -10.44 -6.65 -0.81
N ILE A 88 -9.48 -7.51 -1.17
CA ILE A 88 -9.71 -8.60 -2.14
C ILE A 88 -10.88 -9.48 -1.67
N TYR A 89 -10.84 -9.96 -0.42
CA TYR A 89 -11.88 -10.82 0.16
C TYR A 89 -13.26 -10.16 0.24
N LEU A 90 -13.32 -8.83 0.39
CA LEU A 90 -14.59 -8.10 0.44
C LEU A 90 -15.18 -7.83 -0.95
N MET A 91 -14.35 -7.81 -2.00
CA MET A 91 -14.77 -7.44 -3.35
C MET A 91 -15.01 -8.64 -4.28
N ILE A 92 -14.43 -9.80 -3.97
CA ILE A 92 -14.44 -11.02 -4.79
C ILE A 92 -14.83 -12.19 -3.91
#